data_AF-A0A963C4I2-F1
#
_entry.id   AF-A0A963C4I2-F1
#
_cell.length_a   1.000
_cell.length_b   1.000
_cell.length_c   1.000
_cell.angle_alpha   90.00
_cell.angle_beta   90.00
_cell.angle_gamma   90.00
#
_symmetry.space_group_name_H-M   'P 1'
#
loop_
_entity.id
_entity.type
_entity.pdbx_description
1 polymer ?
#
loop_
_entity_poly.entity_id
_entity_poly.type
_entity_poly.pdbx_seq_one_letter_code
_entity_poly.pdbx_strand_id
1 'polypeptide(L)'
;GRKTGRGFYTYNQGKPAKQAAGAVPAGLAERLVRPLLDAVQRCLAQGVVADAELADAGVIFGTGFAPFTGGPMNYLKEHPQVGP
;
A
#
# COMPACT_ATOMS: atom_id res chain seq x y z
N GLY A 1 15.51 -9.71 -7.91
CA GLY A 1 14.86 -9.81 -6.57
C GLY A 1 15.41 -11.00 -5.79
N ARG A 2 14.76 -11.43 -4.71
CA ARG A 2 15.22 -12.60 -3.89
C ARG A 2 15.59 -13.84 -4.73
N LYS A 3 14.77 -14.16 -5.75
CA LYS A 3 14.98 -15.30 -6.66
C LYS A 3 16.27 -15.22 -7.49
N THR A 4 16.78 -14.01 -7.77
CA THR A 4 18.00 -13.77 -8.57
C THR A 4 19.20 -13.39 -7.71
N GLY A 5 19.13 -13.59 -6.39
CA GLY A 5 20.21 -13.28 -5.44
C GLY A 5 20.41 -11.79 -5.10
N ARG A 6 19.79 -10.87 -5.85
CA ARG A 6 19.93 -9.41 -5.62
C ARG A 6 18.69 -8.61 -6.05
N GLY A 7 18.37 -7.58 -5.27
CA GLY A 7 17.41 -6.51 -5.55
C GLY A 7 17.80 -5.28 -4.75
N PHE A 8 16.87 -4.67 -4.01
CA PHE A 8 17.20 -3.68 -2.97
C PHE A 8 18.14 -4.23 -1.89
N TYR A 9 18.06 -5.54 -1.61
CA TYR A 9 18.98 -6.26 -0.74
C TYR A 9 19.87 -7.20 -1.55
N THR A 10 21.08 -7.45 -1.05
CA THR A 10 21.84 -8.67 -1.39
C THR A 10 21.28 -9.83 -0.55
N TYR A 11 21.16 -11.01 -1.16
CA TYR A 11 20.61 -12.18 -0.48
C TYR A 11 21.69 -13.25 -0.29
N ASN A 12 22.00 -13.58 0.95
CA ASN A 12 22.94 -14.63 1.33
C ASN A 12 22.14 -15.83 1.85
N GLN A 13 22.26 -16.98 1.19
CA GLN A 13 21.48 -18.18 1.52
C GLN A 13 19.97 -17.91 1.68
N GLY A 14 19.43 -17.06 0.80
CA GLY A 14 18.02 -16.70 0.79
C GLY A 14 17.57 -15.70 1.86
N LYS A 15 18.46 -15.23 2.73
CA LYS A 15 18.22 -14.17 3.72
C LYS A 15 18.73 -12.81 3.22
N PRO A 16 17.97 -11.71 3.38
CA PRO A 16 18.43 -10.38 2.98
C PRO A 16 19.50 -9.85 3.95
N ALA A 17 20.60 -9.35 3.43
CA ALA A 17 21.56 -8.55 4.19
C ALA A 17 21.01 -7.12 4.35
N LYS A 18 20.49 -6.80 5.53
CA LYS A 18 19.87 -5.51 5.85
C LYS A 18 20.94 -4.48 6.23
N GLN A 19 20.75 -3.23 5.79
CA GLN A 19 21.51 -2.07 6.25
C GLN A 19 20.66 -1.26 7.23
N ALA A 20 21.32 -0.39 8.02
CA ALA A 20 20.60 0.56 8.86
C ALA A 20 19.75 1.49 7.99
N ALA A 21 18.52 1.74 8.43
CA ALA A 21 17.66 2.71 7.76
C ALA A 21 18.21 4.12 7.98
N GLY A 22 18.11 4.96 6.95
CA GLY A 22 18.36 6.40 7.07
C GLY A 22 17.20 7.12 7.77
N ALA A 23 17.33 8.44 7.90
CA ALA A 23 16.24 9.28 8.39
C ALA A 23 15.01 9.16 7.47
N VAL A 24 13.83 9.05 8.08
CA VAL A 24 12.56 9.00 7.34
C VAL A 24 12.15 10.42 6.95
N PRO A 25 12.01 10.74 5.65
CA PRO A 25 11.54 12.05 5.22
C PRO A 25 10.09 12.30 5.68
N ALA A 26 9.78 13.57 6.00
CA ALA A 26 8.42 13.99 6.28
C ALA A 26 7.49 13.67 5.09
N GLY A 27 6.28 13.19 5.38
CA GLY A 27 5.27 12.87 4.36
C GLY A 27 5.56 11.62 3.51
N LEU A 28 6.58 10.82 3.86
CA LEU A 28 6.92 9.63 3.06
C LEU A 28 5.77 8.60 3.04
N ALA A 29 5.11 8.37 4.17
CA ALA A 29 4.05 7.38 4.27
C ALA A 29 2.85 7.74 3.38
N GLU A 30 2.41 8.99 3.45
CA GLU A 30 1.30 9.53 2.67
C GLU A 30 1.59 9.44 1.17
N ARG A 31 2.82 9.80 0.77
CA ARG A 31 3.26 9.68 -0.63
C ARG A 31 3.29 8.24 -1.13
N LEU A 32 3.61 7.28 -0.27
CA LEU A 32 3.64 5.86 -0.63
C LEU A 32 2.22 5.27 -0.70
N VAL A 33 1.31 5.70 0.17
CA VAL A 33 -0.06 5.19 0.22
C VAL A 33 -0.95 5.80 -0.86
N ARG A 34 -0.73 7.07 -1.20
CA ARG A 34 -1.58 7.82 -2.14
C ARG A 34 -1.85 7.11 -3.48
N PRO A 35 -0.85 6.56 -4.20
CA PRO A 35 -1.09 5.89 -5.48
C PRO A 35 -2.01 4.67 -5.37
N LEU A 36 -1.96 3.95 -4.23
CA LEU A 36 -2.85 2.83 -3.96
C LEU A 36 -4.29 3.32 -3.76
N LEU A 37 -4.48 4.37 -2.96
CA LEU A 37 -5.81 4.97 -2.75
C LEU A 37 -6.43 5.46 -4.06
N ASP A 38 -5.66 6.18 -4.88
CA ASP A 38 -6.14 6.67 -6.18
C ASP A 38 -6.50 5.48 -7.11
N ALA A 39 -5.75 4.37 -7.05
CA ALA A 39 -6.04 3.18 -7.84
C ALA A 39 -7.35 2.51 -7.42
N VAL A 40 -7.62 2.41 -6.12
CA VAL A 40 -8.85 1.83 -5.59
C VAL A 40 -10.06 2.68 -6.00
N GLN A 41 -9.96 4.00 -5.86
CA GLN A 41 -11.01 4.92 -6.32
C GLN A 41 -11.28 4.79 -7.83
N ARG A 42 -10.22 4.67 -8.65
CA ARG A 42 -10.38 4.44 -10.10
C ARG A 42 -11.07 3.11 -10.41
N CYS A 43 -10.69 2.02 -9.74
CA CYS A 43 -11.32 0.71 -9.94
C CYS A 43 -12.81 0.74 -9.61
N LEU A 44 -13.20 1.45 -8.54
CA LEU A 44 -14.61 1.66 -8.19
C LEU A 44 -15.34 2.52 -9.24
N ALA A 45 -14.76 3.65 -9.62
CA ALA A 45 -15.36 4.55 -10.61
C ALA A 45 -15.54 3.88 -11.98
N GLN A 46 -14.68 2.93 -12.34
CA GLN A 46 -14.76 2.15 -13.57
C GLN A 46 -15.65 0.90 -13.44
N GLY A 47 -16.18 0.60 -12.25
CA GLY A 47 -16.98 -0.60 -12.01
C GLY A 47 -16.18 -1.91 -12.08
N VAL A 48 -14.85 -1.86 -11.96
CA VAL A 48 -13.99 -3.06 -11.87
C VAL A 48 -14.27 -3.83 -10.60
N VAL A 49 -14.61 -3.12 -9.53
CA VAL A 49 -15.12 -3.67 -8.26
C VAL A 49 -16.53 -3.16 -8.05
N ALA A 50 -17.42 -4.04 -7.58
CA ALA A 50 -18.85 -3.75 -7.52
C ALA A 50 -19.20 -2.66 -6.49
N ASP A 51 -18.49 -2.60 -5.36
CA ASP A 51 -18.74 -1.64 -4.29
C ASP A 51 -17.51 -1.41 -3.40
N ALA A 52 -17.59 -0.39 -2.54
CA ALA A 52 -16.51 0.05 -1.67
C ALA A 52 -16.14 -0.97 -0.58
N GLU A 53 -17.10 -1.75 -0.09
CA GLU A 53 -16.84 -2.75 0.96
C GLU A 53 -15.98 -3.90 0.41
N LEU A 54 -16.29 -4.38 -0.80
CA LEU A 54 -15.48 -5.36 -1.50
C LEU A 54 -14.09 -4.83 -1.84
N ALA A 55 -13.98 -3.56 -2.23
CA ALA A 55 -12.69 -2.92 -2.46
C ALA A 55 -11.87 -2.84 -1.18
N ASP A 56 -12.48 -2.45 -0.06
CA ASP A 56 -11.83 -2.38 1.25
C ASP A 56 -11.32 -3.74 1.70
N ALA A 57 -12.19 -4.75 1.70
CA ALA A 57 -11.82 -6.12 2.06
C ALA A 57 -10.72 -6.67 1.14
N GLY A 58 -10.85 -6.50 -0.18
CA GLY A 58 -9.89 -7.01 -1.15
C GLY A 58 -8.49 -6.41 -0.97
N VAL A 59 -8.39 -5.12 -0.64
CA VAL A 59 -7.11 -4.44 -0.46
C VAL A 59 -6.49 -4.75 0.90
N ILE A 60 -7.31 -4.92 1.95
CA ILE A 60 -6.85 -5.44 3.25
C ILE A 60 -6.26 -6.84 3.09
N PHE A 61 -7.06 -7.80 2.62
CA PHE A 61 -6.66 -9.21 2.61
C PHE A 61 -5.72 -9.57 1.46
N GLY A 62 -5.80 -8.87 0.33
CA GLY A 62 -4.99 -9.17 -0.85
C GLY A 62 -3.63 -8.47 -0.84
N THR A 63 -3.57 -7.21 -0.41
CA THR A 63 -2.34 -6.41 -0.48
C THR A 63 -1.71 -6.14 0.89
N GLY A 64 -2.44 -6.41 1.97
CA GLY A 64 -1.98 -6.17 3.33
C GLY A 64 -2.19 -4.73 3.81
N PHE A 65 -3.21 -4.02 3.30
CA PHE A 65 -3.55 -2.70 3.82
C PHE A 65 -3.97 -2.79 5.29
N ALA A 66 -3.63 -1.77 6.08
CA ALA A 66 -3.77 -1.76 7.53
C ALA A 66 -5.21 -2.08 7.99
N PRO A 67 -5.49 -3.28 8.53
CA PRO A 67 -6.88 -3.71 8.77
C PRO A 67 -7.64 -2.83 9.76
N PHE A 68 -6.93 -2.23 10.73
CA PHE A 68 -7.53 -1.35 11.74
C PHE A 68 -8.09 -0.04 11.17
N THR A 69 -7.78 0.30 9.92
CA THR A 69 -8.30 1.49 9.23
C THR A 69 -9.63 1.24 8.52
N GLY A 70 -10.13 0.01 8.52
CA GLY A 70 -11.33 -0.38 7.77
C GLY A 70 -11.13 -0.47 6.25
N GLY A 71 -9.92 -0.19 5.73
CA GLY A 71 -9.59 -0.31 4.32
C GLY A 71 -9.35 1.05 3.65
N PRO A 72 -8.85 1.07 2.39
CA PRO A 72 -8.53 2.29 1.65
C PRO A 72 -9.68 3.31 1.54
N MET A 73 -10.92 2.87 1.31
CA MET A 73 -12.08 3.76 1.17
C MET A 73 -12.54 4.29 2.52
N ASN A 74 -12.48 3.48 3.59
CA ASN A 74 -12.72 3.99 4.94
C ASN A 74 -11.62 4.99 5.38
N TYR A 75 -10.35 4.65 5.12
CA TYR A 75 -9.21 5.53 5.39
C TYR A 75 -9.35 6.90 4.71
N LEU A 76 -9.81 6.96 3.46
CA LEU A 76 -10.06 8.23 2.76
C LEU A 76 -11.15 9.09 3.40
N LYS A 77 -12.18 8.47 4.01
CA LYS A 77 -13.24 9.21 4.73
C LYS A 77 -12.70 9.88 5.99
N GLU A 78 -11.81 9.20 6.71
CA GLU A 78 -11.19 9.69 7.95
C GLU A 78 -10.04 10.69 7.68
N HIS A 79 -9.41 10.58 6.50
CA HIS A 79 -8.27 11.41 6.09
C HIS A 79 -8.55 12.16 4.76
N PRO A 80 -9.50 13.11 4.74
CA PRO A 80 -9.92 13.81 3.51
C PRO A 80 -8.80 14.63 2.85
N GLN A 81 -7.73 14.99 3.58
CA GLN A 81 -6.54 15.68 3.05
C GLN A 81 -5.64 14.79 2.18
N VAL A 82 -5.99 13.50 2.03
CA VAL A 82 -5.33 12.56 1.12
C VAL A 82 -6.13 12.38 -0.18
N GLY A 83 -7.15 13.21 -0.42
CA GLY A 83 -7.81 13.37 -1.74
C GLY A 83 -7.00 14.25 -2.72
N PRO A 84 -7.37 14.31 -4.02
CA PRO A 84 -6.72 15.14 -5.06
C PRO A 84 -6.17 16.47 -4.58
#